data_AF-A0AAN3YX49-F1
#
_entry.id   AF-A0AAN3YX49-F1
#
_cell.length_a   1.000
_cell.length_b   1.000
_cell.length_c   1.000
_cell.angle_alpha   90.00
_cell.angle_beta   90.00
_cell.angle_gamma   90.00
#
_symmetry.space_group_name_H-M   'P 1'
#
loop_
_entity.id
_entity.type
_entity.pdbx_description
1 polymer ?
#
loop_
_entity_poly.entity_id
_entity_poly.type
_entity_poly.pdbx_seq_one_letter_code
_entity_poly.pdbx_strand_id
1 'polypeptide(L)'
;MVEHIESKTIDITQDEVNALKKLIMYVKFSCEENESLQYASSYSINSFFDKLIDIDCFGKAAKEFYSKRNINNENFITKKINDDQEKSINKMDESVLQEVFKEALHPFKIK
;
A
#
# COMPACT_ATOMS: atom_id res chain seq x y z
N MET A 1 25.25 -18.63 10.30
CA MET A 1 24.23 -18.52 11.37
C MET A 1 23.36 -17.34 10.99
N VAL A 2 22.05 -17.53 10.84
CA VAL A 2 21.12 -16.41 10.64
C VAL A 2 20.78 -15.91 12.03
N GLU A 3 21.20 -14.69 12.37
CA GLU A 3 20.75 -14.06 13.62
C GLU A 3 19.22 -13.94 13.58
N HIS A 4 18.54 -14.57 14.54
CA HIS A 4 17.12 -14.31 14.75
C HIS A 4 16.98 -12.89 15.30
N ILE A 5 16.52 -11.98 14.45
CA ILE A 5 16.12 -10.65 14.87
C ILE A 5 14.88 -10.84 15.75
N GLU A 6 15.03 -10.65 17.06
CA GLU A 6 13.91 -10.72 17.99
C GLU A 6 12.85 -9.66 17.64
N SER A 7 11.58 -10.08 17.65
CA SER A 7 10.46 -9.17 17.45
C SER A 7 10.36 -8.17 18.61
N LYS A 8 10.26 -6.87 18.29
CA LYS A 8 9.99 -5.81 19.27
C LYS A 8 8.52 -5.44 19.25
N THR A 9 7.96 -5.14 20.41
CA THR A 9 6.59 -4.66 20.58
C THR A 9 6.56 -3.17 20.86
N ILE A 10 5.54 -2.48 20.37
CA ILE A 10 5.21 -1.10 20.72
C ILE A 10 3.73 -1.04 21.10
N ASP A 11 3.39 -0.20 22.07
CA ASP A 11 2.01 0.13 22.38
C ASP A 11 1.57 1.32 21.52
N ILE A 12 0.39 1.21 20.91
CA ILE A 12 -0.19 2.26 20.07
C ILE A 12 -1.66 2.47 20.43
N THR A 13 -2.08 3.72 20.37
CA THR A 13 -3.47 4.16 20.58
C THR A 13 -4.29 4.02 19.29
N GLN A 14 -5.62 4.01 19.42
CA GLN A 14 -6.51 3.99 18.25
C GLN A 14 -6.37 5.25 17.38
N ASP A 15 -6.01 6.40 17.97
CA ASP A 15 -5.74 7.63 17.24
C ASP A 15 -4.47 7.51 16.38
N GLU A 16 -3.42 6.88 16.91
CA GLU A 16 -2.20 6.57 16.17
C GLU A 16 -2.45 5.55 15.05
N VAL A 17 -3.25 4.51 15.32
CA VAL A 17 -3.70 3.56 14.29
C VAL A 17 -4.40 4.30 13.14
N ASN A 18 -5.34 5.19 13.46
CA ASN A 18 -6.05 5.98 12.46
C ASN A 18 -5.14 6.94 11.70
N ALA A 19 -4.21 7.59 12.38
CA ALA A 19 -3.23 8.49 11.76
C ALA A 19 -2.33 7.74 10.77
N LEU A 20 -1.77 6.59 11.19
CA LEU A 20 -0.92 5.75 10.34
C LEU A 20 -1.70 5.20 9.15
N LYS A 21 -2.96 4.79 9.34
CA LYS A 21 -3.79 4.33 8.23
C LYS A 21 -4.01 5.42 7.18
N LYS A 22 -4.33 6.64 7.62
CA LYS A 22 -4.51 7.80 6.72
C LYS A 22 -3.22 8.16 5.99
N LEU A 23 -2.08 8.10 6.68
CA LEU A 23 -0.77 8.34 6.09
C LEU A 23 -0.46 7.34 4.97
N ILE A 24 -0.65 6.04 5.24
CA ILE A 24 -0.43 4.98 4.23
C ILE A 24 -1.37 5.17 3.03
N MET A 25 -2.64 5.49 3.27
CA MET A 25 -3.62 5.78 2.21
C MET A 25 -3.21 7.00 1.37
N TYR A 26 -2.72 8.06 2.01
CA TYR A 26 -2.21 9.24 1.30
C TYR A 26 -1.02 8.88 0.41
N VAL A 27 -0.03 8.18 0.95
CA VAL A 27 1.17 7.75 0.20
C VAL A 27 0.77 6.89 -1.00
N LYS A 28 -0.17 5.96 -0.82
CA LYS A 28 -0.64 5.06 -1.88
C LYS A 28 -1.47 5.75 -2.96
N PHE A 29 -2.43 6.58 -2.57
CA PHE A 29 -3.53 6.98 -3.47
C PHE A 29 -3.69 8.49 -3.67
N SER A 30 -2.78 9.31 -3.13
CA SER A 30 -2.87 10.77 -3.24
C SER A 30 -1.53 11.49 -3.35
N CYS A 31 -0.43 10.90 -2.92
CA CYS A 31 0.90 11.48 -3.06
C CYS A 31 1.33 11.46 -4.54
N GLU A 32 1.56 12.63 -5.13
CA GLU A 32 1.86 12.76 -6.57
C GLU A 32 3.33 12.45 -6.91
N GLU A 33 4.25 12.54 -5.94
CA GLU A 33 5.67 12.23 -6.14
C GLU A 33 5.86 10.78 -6.61
N ASN A 34 6.52 10.58 -7.75
CA ASN A 34 6.67 9.26 -8.37
C ASN A 34 7.44 8.29 -7.47
N GLU A 35 8.45 8.79 -6.75
CA GLU A 35 9.29 8.02 -5.84
C GLU A 35 8.48 7.33 -4.74
N SER A 36 7.27 7.81 -4.45
CA SER A 36 6.40 7.13 -3.49
C SER A 36 5.78 5.84 -4.00
N LEU A 37 5.93 5.50 -5.28
CA LEU A 37 5.55 4.18 -5.82
C LEU A 37 6.26 3.03 -5.10
N GLN A 38 7.52 3.23 -4.67
CA GLN A 38 8.27 2.22 -3.91
C GLN A 38 7.64 1.92 -2.54
N TYR A 39 7.01 2.93 -1.93
CA TYR A 39 6.28 2.76 -0.66
C TYR A 39 4.88 2.23 -0.92
N ALA A 40 4.24 2.68 -2.00
CA ALA A 40 2.93 2.21 -2.39
C ALA A 40 2.95 0.71 -2.72
N SER A 41 3.95 0.20 -3.42
CA SER A 41 4.07 -1.22 -3.77
C SER A 41 4.77 -2.09 -2.72
N SER A 42 5.08 -1.55 -1.53
CA SER A 42 5.83 -2.27 -0.52
C SER A 42 5.00 -3.34 0.21
N TYR A 43 5.42 -4.60 0.09
CA TYR A 43 4.89 -5.72 0.87
C TYR A 43 4.88 -5.49 2.38
N SER A 44 5.95 -4.89 2.93
CA SER A 44 6.05 -4.61 4.35
C SER A 44 5.02 -3.56 4.80
N ILE A 45 4.78 -2.54 3.98
CA ILE A 45 3.75 -1.53 4.23
C ILE A 45 2.35 -2.14 4.12
N ASN A 46 2.12 -3.02 3.14
CA ASN A 46 0.85 -3.74 2.99
C ASN A 46 0.56 -4.62 4.20
N SER A 47 1.53 -5.44 4.60
CA SER A 47 1.45 -6.28 5.80
C SER A 47 1.21 -5.46 7.07
N PHE A 48 1.85 -4.30 7.21
CA PHE A 48 1.61 -3.41 8.34
C PHE A 48 0.22 -2.78 8.28
N PHE A 49 -0.24 -2.36 7.10
CA PHE A 49 -1.57 -1.77 6.93
C PHE A 49 -2.69 -2.77 7.26
N ASP A 50 -2.53 -4.04 6.89
CA ASP A 50 -3.48 -5.09 7.26
C ASP A 50 -3.58 -5.25 8.77
N LYS A 51 -2.44 -5.26 9.47
CA LYS A 51 -2.42 -5.29 10.95
C LYS A 51 -3.12 -4.09 11.55
N LEU A 52 -2.91 -2.89 10.99
CA LEU A 52 -3.61 -1.68 11.43
C LEU A 52 -5.13 -1.76 11.20
N ILE A 53 -5.57 -2.36 10.09
CA ILE A 53 -6.99 -2.58 9.81
C ILE A 53 -7.59 -3.60 10.79
N ASP A 54 -6.83 -4.64 11.17
CA ASP A 54 -7.28 -5.69 12.08
C ASP A 54 -7.49 -5.20 13.52
N ILE A 55 -6.63 -4.30 14.00
CA ILE A 55 -6.70 -3.76 15.37
C ILE A 55 -7.54 -2.48 15.50
N ASP A 56 -7.98 -1.90 14.38
CA ASP A 56 -8.85 -0.73 14.37
C ASP A 56 -10.24 -1.09 14.92
N CYS A 57 -10.75 -0.28 15.84
CA CYS A 57 -12.10 -0.38 16.38
C CYS A 57 -13.21 -0.39 15.30
N PHE A 58 -12.96 0.18 14.12
CA PHE A 58 -13.85 0.13 12.94
C PHE A 58 -13.37 -0.83 11.85
N GLY A 59 -12.47 -1.76 12.17
CA GLY A 59 -11.82 -2.66 11.20
C GLY A 59 -12.78 -3.42 10.30
N LYS A 60 -13.94 -3.84 10.80
CA LYS A 60 -14.97 -4.53 9.98
C LYS A 60 -15.49 -3.63 8.85
N ALA A 61 -15.80 -2.36 9.14
CA ALA A 61 -16.27 -1.41 8.15
C ALA A 61 -15.15 -1.06 7.15
N ALA A 62 -13.91 -0.94 7.63
CA ALA A 62 -12.75 -0.73 6.77
C ALA A 62 -12.54 -1.90 5.79
N LYS A 63 -12.59 -3.15 6.27
CA LYS A 63 -12.50 -4.35 5.42
C LYS A 63 -13.61 -4.39 4.37
N GLU A 64 -14.84 -4.04 4.74
CA GLU A 64 -15.96 -3.97 3.80
C GLU A 64 -15.74 -2.87 2.73
N PHE A 65 -15.23 -1.72 3.13
CA PHE A 65 -14.86 -0.64 2.21
C PHE A 65 -13.78 -1.09 1.21
N TYR A 66 -12.68 -1.70 1.68
CA TYR A 66 -11.59 -2.17 0.83
C TYR A 66 -11.93 -3.40 -0.01
N SER A 67 -12.95 -4.18 0.38
CA SER A 67 -13.43 -5.32 -0.40
C SER A 67 -14.03 -4.92 -1.76
N LYS A 68 -14.26 -3.62 -1.99
CA LYS A 68 -14.83 -3.06 -3.21
C LYS A 68 -13.73 -2.58 -4.14
N ARG A 69 -13.97 -2.72 -5.44
CA ARG A 69 -13.12 -2.16 -6.48
C ARG A 69 -13.13 -0.62 -6.41
N ASN A 70 -11.99 0.01 -6.64
CA ASN A 70 -11.87 1.47 -6.70
C ASN A 70 -11.18 1.93 -8.00
N ILE A 71 -12.00 2.32 -8.98
CA ILE A 71 -11.54 2.73 -10.31
C ILE A 71 -10.63 3.97 -10.26
N ASN A 72 -10.89 4.91 -9.34
CA ASN A 72 -10.06 6.10 -9.22
C ASN A 72 -8.64 5.74 -8.76
N ASN A 73 -8.53 4.82 -7.80
CA ASN A 73 -7.24 4.35 -7.32
C ASN A 73 -6.51 3.52 -8.39
N GLU A 74 -7.22 2.68 -9.14
CA GLU A 74 -6.63 1.96 -10.28
C GLU A 74 -6.04 2.92 -11.32
N ASN A 75 -6.80 3.95 -11.70
CA ASN A 75 -6.34 4.94 -12.67
C ASN A 75 -5.14 5.73 -12.14
N PHE A 76 -5.18 6.13 -10.86
CA PHE A 76 -4.09 6.85 -10.20
C PHE A 76 -2.80 6.02 -10.19
N ILE A 77 -2.86 4.76 -9.77
CA ILE A 77 -1.70 3.87 -9.74
C ILE A 77 -1.19 3.56 -11.15
N THR A 78 -2.09 3.30 -12.10
CA THR A 78 -1.71 3.03 -13.50
C THR A 78 -0.94 4.21 -14.09
N LYS A 79 -1.45 5.43 -13.91
CA LYS A 79 -0.77 6.64 -14.36
C LYS A 79 0.62 6.74 -13.72
N LYS A 80 0.71 6.53 -12.42
CA LYS A 80 1.97 6.64 -11.68
C LYS A 80 3.03 5.63 -12.14
N ILE A 81 2.63 4.38 -12.37
CA ILE A 81 3.50 3.33 -12.92
C ILE A 81 3.99 3.73 -14.32
N ASN A 82 3.11 4.24 -15.17
CA ASN A 82 3.50 4.69 -16.51
C ASN A 82 4.50 5.85 -16.44
N ASP A 83 4.23 6.86 -15.60
CA ASP A 83 5.11 8.01 -15.41
C ASP A 83 6.50 7.58 -14.88
N ASP A 84 6.58 6.53 -14.05
CA ASP A 84 7.83 5.92 -13.58
C ASP A 84 8.56 5.17 -14.71
N GLN A 85 7.84 4.36 -15.50
CA GLN A 85 8.39 3.62 -16.64
C GLN A 85 8.94 4.52 -17.75
N GLU A 86 8.34 5.68 -17.97
CA GLU A 86 8.80 6.67 -18.96
C GLU A 86 10.12 7.33 -18.52
N LYS A 87 10.30 7.55 -17.21
CA LYS A 87 11.49 8.19 -16.63
C LYS A 87 12.62 7.20 -16.37
N SER A 88 12.32 5.91 -16.21
CA SER A 88 13.32 4.89 -15.89
C SER A 88 14.11 4.46 -17.14
N ILE A 89 15.43 4.33 -16.96
CA ILE A 89 16.32 3.71 -17.96
C ILE A 89 16.07 2.20 -18.04
N ASN A 90 15.73 1.58 -16.90
CA ASN A 90 15.45 0.15 -16.78
C ASN A 90 13.94 -0.05 -16.64
N LYS A 91 13.30 -0.41 -17.75
CA LYS A 91 11.86 -0.71 -17.76
C LYS A 91 11.60 -2.04 -17.07
N MET A 92 10.53 -2.08 -16.29
CA MET A 92 10.03 -3.30 -15.69
C MET A 92 9.37 -4.13 -16.79
N ASP A 93 9.53 -5.46 -16.71
CA ASP A 93 8.76 -6.34 -17.58
C ASP A 93 7.29 -6.39 -17.13
N GLU A 94 6.45 -6.97 -17.99
CA GLU A 94 5.00 -7.02 -17.75
C GLU A 94 4.65 -7.76 -16.45
N SER A 95 5.37 -8.81 -16.09
CA SER A 95 5.08 -9.56 -14.86
C SER A 95 5.36 -8.74 -13.61
N VAL A 96 6.47 -8.00 -13.60
CA VAL A 96 6.82 -7.08 -12.51
C VAL A 96 5.82 -5.93 -12.44
N LEU A 97 5.38 -5.38 -13.58
CA LEU A 97 4.38 -4.32 -13.61
C LEU A 97 3.04 -4.76 -13.00
N GLN A 98 2.59 -5.98 -13.29
CA GLN A 98 1.38 -6.52 -12.70
C GLN A 98 1.50 -6.71 -11.18
N GLU A 99 2.66 -7.16 -10.71
CA GLU A 99 2.95 -7.29 -9.27
C GLU A 99 2.97 -5.93 -8.57
N VAL A 100 3.69 -4.95 -9.13
CA VAL A 100 3.75 -3.58 -8.62
C VAL A 100 2.35 -2.96 -8.57
N PHE A 101 1.56 -3.11 -9.64
CA PHE A 101 0.19 -2.63 -9.67
C PHE A 101 -0.66 -3.25 -8.56
N LYS A 102 -0.57 -4.57 -8.40
CA LYS A 102 -1.34 -5.29 -7.38
C LYS A 102 -0.98 -4.83 -5.98
N GLU A 103 0.31 -4.76 -5.66
CA GLU A 103 0.77 -4.35 -4.34
C GLU A 103 0.51 -2.87 -4.07
N ALA A 104 0.61 -2.02 -5.09
CA ALA A 104 0.28 -0.60 -4.96
C ALA A 104 -1.22 -0.34 -4.76
N LEU A 105 -2.07 -1.19 -5.31
CA LEU A 105 -3.52 -1.09 -5.17
C LEU A 105 -4.07 -1.67 -3.87
N HIS A 106 -3.28 -2.52 -3.19
CA HIS A 106 -3.62 -3.05 -1.86
C HIS A 106 -4.04 -1.92 -0.90
N PRO A 107 -5.12 -2.08 -0.11
CA PRO A 107 -5.90 -3.30 0.13
C PRO A 107 -7.16 -3.41 -0.75
N PHE A 108 -7.31 -2.57 -1.78
CA PHE A 108 -8.52 -2.62 -2.61
C PHE A 108 -8.51 -3.87 -3.48
N LYS A 109 -9.69 -4.46 -3.69
CA LYS A 109 -9.82 -5.59 -4.61
C LYS A 109 -9.56 -5.18 -6.05
N ILE A 110 -8.81 -6.04 -6.73
CA ILE A 110 -8.64 -6.07 -8.18
C ILE A 110 -9.78 -6.90 -8.77
N LYS A 111 -10.19 -6.56 -9.99
CA LYS A 111 -11.28 -7.22 -10.72
C LYS A 111 -11.07 -8.74 -10.84
#